data_AF-A0A6N7VRY5-F1
#
_entry.id   AF-A0A6N7VRY5-F1
#
_cell.length_a   1.000
_cell.length_b   1.000
_cell.length_c   1.000
_cell.angle_alpha   90.00
_cell.angle_beta   90.00
_cell.angle_gamma   90.00
#
_symmetry.space_group_name_H-M   'P 1'
#
loop_
_entity.id
_entity.type
_entity.pdbx_description
1 polymer ?
#
loop_
_entity_poly.entity_id
_entity_poly.type
_entity_poly.pdbx_seq_one_letter_code
_entity_poly.pdbx_strand_id
1 'polypeptide(L)'
;MPKERGGMMALPSMKDQARAVAHDALMRQIGDRLDIPCRGPRSGAWQSTNSTLQEYAAKECWQCPVVEQCRAYALEHEKDRCEVWGGMRPRQAVKQMEIDLEGVA
;
A
#
# COMPACT_ATOMS: atom_id res chain seq x y z
N MET A 1 20.21 27.46 -37.54
CA MET A 1 20.56 26.07 -37.19
C MET A 1 19.83 25.70 -35.89
N PRO A 2 18.85 24.78 -35.90
CA PRO A 2 18.22 24.34 -34.66
C PRO A 2 19.12 23.29 -33.99
N LYS A 3 19.48 23.50 -32.72
CA LYS A 3 20.16 22.49 -31.90
C LYS A 3 19.10 21.65 -31.20
N GLU A 4 19.14 20.35 -31.45
CA GLU A 4 18.22 19.35 -30.95
C GLU A 4 18.33 19.24 -29.43
N ARG A 5 17.20 19.38 -28.73
CA ARG A 5 17.09 19.08 -27.30
C ARG A 5 16.90 17.58 -27.15
N GLY A 6 18.01 16.85 -27.06
CA GLY A 6 18.01 15.45 -26.64
C GLY A 6 17.58 15.35 -25.18
N GLY A 7 16.35 14.91 -24.94
CA GLY A 7 15.87 14.57 -23.61
C GLY A 7 16.62 13.35 -23.09
N MET A 8 17.49 13.56 -22.09
CA MET A 8 18.02 12.48 -21.28
C MET A 8 16.84 11.76 -20.61
N MET A 9 16.55 10.53 -21.03
CA MET A 9 15.72 9.63 -20.25
C MET A 9 16.43 9.43 -18.91
N ALA A 10 15.87 9.98 -17.84
CA ALA A 10 16.41 9.78 -16.50
C ALA A 10 16.36 8.27 -16.20
N LEU A 11 17.53 7.64 -16.08
CA LEU A 11 17.62 6.25 -15.68
C LEU A 11 17.03 6.14 -14.26
N PRO A 12 16.15 5.15 -13.99
CA PRO A 12 15.55 4.99 -12.68
C PRO A 12 16.65 4.78 -11.62
N SER A 13 16.54 5.48 -10.50
CA SER A 13 17.47 5.35 -9.36
C SER A 13 17.52 3.88 -8.89
N MET A 14 18.65 3.43 -8.35
CA MET A 14 18.78 2.06 -7.83
C MET A 14 17.68 1.72 -6.80
N LYS A 15 17.21 2.72 -6.02
CA LYS A 15 16.08 2.55 -5.09
C LYS A 15 14.74 2.30 -5.79
N ASP A 16 14.50 2.97 -6.93
CA ASP A 16 13.30 2.75 -7.73
C ASP A 16 13.33 1.37 -8.40
N GLN A 17 14.51 0.90 -8.81
CA GLN A 17 14.68 -0.46 -9.33
C GLN A 17 14.45 -1.52 -8.24
N ALA A 18 15.04 -1.34 -7.05
CA ALA A 18 14.82 -2.26 -5.92
C ALA A 18 13.34 -2.36 -5.53
N ARG A 19 12.63 -1.22 -5.46
CA ARG A 19 11.18 -1.18 -5.24
C ARG A 19 10.42 -1.96 -6.31
N ALA A 20 10.76 -1.74 -7.59
CA ALA A 20 10.08 -2.41 -8.71
C ALA A 20 10.28 -3.94 -8.67
N VAL A 21 11.49 -4.41 -8.37
CA VAL A 21 11.79 -5.85 -8.23
C VAL A 21 11.03 -6.45 -7.05
N ALA A 22 11.04 -5.78 -5.89
CA ALA A 22 10.32 -6.25 -4.70
C ALA A 22 8.80 -6.29 -4.93
N HIS A 23 8.26 -5.29 -5.65
CA HIS A 23 6.86 -5.23 -6.02
C HIS A 23 6.46 -6.39 -6.95
N ASP A 24 7.24 -6.64 -8.01
CA ASP A 24 7.01 -7.74 -8.94
C ASP A 24 7.06 -9.11 -8.24
N ALA A 25 8.03 -9.32 -7.35
CA ALA A 25 8.13 -10.53 -6.55
C ALA A 25 6.88 -10.75 -5.66
N LEU A 26 6.40 -9.69 -4.99
CA LEU A 26 5.19 -9.75 -4.18
C LEU A 26 3.94 -10.02 -5.03
N MET A 27 3.81 -9.35 -6.18
CA MET A 27 2.67 -9.55 -7.09
C MET A 27 2.64 -10.97 -7.67
N ARG A 28 3.79 -11.60 -7.93
CA ARG A 28 3.86 -13.02 -8.32
C ARG A 28 3.38 -13.97 -7.23
N GLN A 29 3.64 -13.67 -5.95
CA GLN A 29 3.17 -14.48 -4.83
C GLN A 29 1.66 -14.35 -4.64
N ILE A 30 1.12 -13.14 -4.83
CA ILE A 30 -0.31 -12.86 -4.80
C ILE A 30 -1.01 -13.59 -5.95
N GLY A 31 -0.53 -13.43 -7.19
CA GLY A 31 -1.12 -14.01 -8.39
C GLY A 31 -2.64 -13.76 -8.49
N ASP A 32 -3.34 -14.68 -9.14
CA ASP A 32 -4.81 -14.71 -9.23
C ASP A 32 -5.44 -15.65 -8.19
N ARG A 33 -4.75 -15.87 -7.06
CA ARG A 33 -5.20 -16.86 -6.08
C ARG A 33 -6.44 -16.37 -5.35
N LEU A 34 -7.43 -17.24 -5.22
CA LEU A 34 -8.72 -16.94 -4.58
C LEU A 34 -8.63 -16.80 -3.05
N ASP A 35 -7.55 -17.27 -2.44
CA ASP A 35 -7.26 -17.12 -1.01
C ASP A 35 -6.66 -15.74 -0.65
N ILE A 36 -6.50 -14.85 -1.64
CA ILE A 36 -6.02 -13.49 -1.42
C ILE A 36 -7.22 -12.52 -1.34
N PRO A 37 -7.57 -12.02 -0.15
CA PRO A 37 -8.80 -11.26 0.07
C PRO A 37 -8.83 -9.94 -0.71
N CYS A 38 -7.67 -9.31 -0.94
CA CYS A 38 -7.57 -8.06 -1.71
C CYS A 38 -7.75 -8.23 -3.23
N ARG A 39 -7.80 -9.46 -3.75
CA ARG A 39 -8.10 -9.77 -5.17
C ARG A 39 -9.55 -10.23 -5.39
N GLY A 40 -10.30 -10.48 -4.32
CA GLY A 40 -11.68 -10.93 -4.40
C GLY A 40 -12.68 -9.84 -4.80
N PRO A 41 -13.99 -10.16 -4.78
CA PRO A 41 -15.08 -9.24 -5.18
C PRO A 41 -15.14 -7.94 -4.38
N ARG A 42 -14.49 -7.88 -3.21
CA ARG A 42 -14.41 -6.70 -2.33
C ARG A 42 -13.07 -5.98 -2.39
N SER A 43 -12.26 -6.22 -3.43
CA SER A 43 -10.93 -5.61 -3.62
C SER A 43 -10.93 -4.08 -3.50
N GLY A 44 -12.02 -3.42 -3.88
CA GLY A 44 -12.18 -1.96 -3.73
C GLY A 44 -12.03 -1.44 -2.29
N ALA A 45 -12.19 -2.28 -1.26
CA ALA A 45 -11.97 -1.88 0.13
C ALA A 45 -10.49 -1.55 0.44
N TRP A 46 -9.53 -2.20 -0.23
CA TRP A 46 -8.09 -1.98 -0.01
C TRP A 46 -7.57 -0.66 -0.58
N GLN A 47 -8.29 -0.08 -1.54
CA GLN A 47 -7.99 1.22 -2.17
C GLN A 47 -8.95 2.32 -1.69
N SER A 48 -9.89 1.99 -0.81
CA SER A 48 -10.88 2.94 -0.34
C SER A 48 -10.25 4.01 0.54
N THR A 49 -10.75 5.23 0.45
CA THR A 49 -10.46 6.33 1.40
C THR A 49 -11.38 6.31 2.63
N ASN A 50 -12.40 5.45 2.64
CA ASN A 50 -13.31 5.31 3.78
C ASN A 50 -12.65 4.50 4.90
N SER A 51 -12.58 5.08 6.10
CA SER A 51 -11.90 4.47 7.26
C SER A 51 -12.50 3.13 7.70
N THR A 52 -13.82 2.94 7.60
CA THR A 52 -14.49 1.68 7.92
C THR A 52 -14.12 0.59 6.92
N LEU A 53 -14.07 0.91 5.62
CA LEU A 53 -13.65 -0.03 4.59
C LEU A 53 -12.16 -0.38 4.71
N GLN A 54 -11.32 0.59 5.08
CA GLN A 54 -9.90 0.35 5.36
C GLN A 54 -9.71 -0.54 6.60
N GLU A 55 -10.51 -0.35 7.65
CA GLU A 55 -10.46 -1.22 8.83
C GLU A 55 -10.89 -2.65 8.51
N TYR A 56 -11.97 -2.81 7.72
CA TYR A 56 -12.37 -4.10 7.20
C TYR A 56 -11.22 -4.75 6.41
N ALA A 57 -10.67 -4.06 5.40
CA ALA A 57 -9.57 -4.57 4.59
C ALA A 57 -8.34 -4.94 5.43
N ALA A 58 -8.00 -4.15 6.45
CA ALA A 58 -6.88 -4.41 7.35
C ALA A 58 -7.11 -5.66 8.20
N LYS A 59 -8.34 -5.92 8.65
CA LYS A 59 -8.71 -7.14 9.37
C LYS A 59 -8.62 -8.36 8.46
N GLU A 60 -9.15 -8.26 7.24
CA GLU A 60 -9.14 -9.37 6.28
C GLU A 60 -7.72 -9.74 5.84
N CYS A 61 -6.77 -8.81 5.86
CA CYS A 61 -5.36 -9.12 5.58
C CYS A 61 -4.80 -10.25 6.45
N TRP A 62 -5.28 -10.45 7.68
CA TRP A 62 -4.80 -11.51 8.56
C TRP A 62 -5.19 -12.92 8.11
N GLN A 63 -6.14 -13.05 7.18
CA GLN A 63 -6.47 -14.32 6.54
C GLN A 63 -5.60 -14.60 5.30
N CYS A 64 -4.79 -13.65 4.87
CA CYS A 64 -3.98 -13.76 3.66
C CYS A 64 -2.71 -14.59 3.93
N PRO A 65 -2.43 -15.64 3.15
CA PRO A 65 -1.23 -16.46 3.31
C PRO A 65 0.09 -15.69 3.10
N VAL A 66 0.04 -14.53 2.44
CA VAL A 66 1.22 -13.70 2.16
C VAL A 66 1.27 -12.41 2.99
N VAL A 67 0.50 -12.34 4.08
CA VAL A 67 0.35 -11.12 4.88
C VAL A 67 1.68 -10.57 5.40
N GLU A 68 2.59 -11.44 5.83
CA GLU A 68 3.89 -11.03 6.37
C GLU A 68 4.80 -10.45 5.30
N GLN A 69 4.87 -11.07 4.12
CA GLN A 69 5.67 -10.55 3.00
C GLN A 69 5.11 -9.22 2.48
N CYS A 70 3.78 -9.12 2.39
CA CYS A 70 3.07 -7.90 2.03
C CYS A 70 3.34 -6.76 3.03
N ARG A 71 3.34 -7.07 4.34
CA ARG A 71 3.65 -6.12 5.39
C ARG A 71 5.10 -5.64 5.34
N ALA A 72 6.05 -6.56 5.15
CA ALA A 72 7.47 -6.22 5.03
C ALA A 72 7.73 -5.28 3.84
N TYR A 73 7.18 -5.62 2.66
CA TYR A 73 7.25 -4.77 1.47
C TYR A 73 6.70 -3.36 1.75
N ALA A 74 5.53 -3.26 2.36
CA ALA A 74 4.90 -1.97 2.61
C ALA A 74 5.67 -1.10 3.62
N LEU A 75 6.26 -1.71 4.66
CA LEU A 75 7.11 -1.00 5.61
C LEU A 75 8.38 -0.45 4.96
N GLU A 76 8.90 -1.11 3.92
CA GLU A 76 10.13 -0.68 3.24
C GLU A 76 9.87 0.33 2.13
N HIS A 77 8.74 0.20 1.42
CA HIS A 77 8.53 0.89 0.15
C HIS A 77 7.27 1.77 0.04
N GLU A 78 6.24 1.58 0.88
CA GLU A 78 4.92 2.18 0.67
C GLU A 78 4.41 3.03 1.86
N LYS A 79 5.32 3.61 2.64
CA LYS A 79 5.00 4.36 3.88
C LYS A 79 4.00 5.53 3.69
N ASP A 80 3.84 6.04 2.47
CA ASP A 80 3.08 7.26 2.18
C ASP A 80 1.81 7.02 1.33
N ARG A 81 1.35 5.77 1.16
CA ARG A 81 0.17 5.48 0.32
C ARG A 81 -1.15 5.46 1.08
N CYS A 82 -2.22 5.76 0.34
CA CYS A 82 -3.62 5.79 0.80
C CYS A 82 -4.32 4.42 0.74
N GLU A 83 -3.55 3.34 0.60
CA GLU A 83 -4.05 1.97 0.44
C GLU A 83 -3.72 1.10 1.67
N VAL A 84 -4.49 0.03 1.86
CA VAL A 84 -4.25 -0.96 2.91
C VAL A 84 -3.23 -2.00 2.44
N TRP A 85 -2.18 -2.22 3.21
CA TRP A 85 -1.15 -3.22 2.90
C TRP A 85 -0.79 -4.05 4.13
N GLY A 86 -0.79 -5.38 4.01
CA GLY A 86 -0.34 -6.27 5.09
C GLY A 86 -0.99 -6.02 6.46
N GLY A 87 -2.27 -5.63 6.47
CA GLY A 87 -3.02 -5.28 7.68
C GLY A 87 -2.77 -3.87 8.21
N MET A 88 -1.97 -3.07 7.52
CA MET A 88 -1.68 -1.68 7.88
C MET A 88 -2.58 -0.75 7.07
N ARG A 89 -3.26 0.14 7.79
CA ARG A 89 -3.98 1.25 7.18
C ARG A 89 -2.99 2.35 6.79
N PRO A 90 -3.34 3.18 5.78
CA PRO A 90 -2.65 4.43 5.52
C PRO A 90 -2.50 5.22 6.80
N ARG A 91 -1.34 5.85 6.98
CA ARG A 91 -1.14 6.81 8.06
C ARG A 91 -1.82 8.14 7.72
N GLN A 92 -3.08 8.12 7.32
CA GLN A 92 -3.87 9.34 7.13
C GLN A 92 -4.37 9.80 8.50
N ALA A 93 -3.65 10.81 9.01
CA ALA A 93 -4.00 11.68 10.14
C ALA A 93 -4.28 10.98 11.48
N VAL A 94 -3.21 10.65 12.21
CA VAL A 94 -3.19 10.95 13.65
C VAL A 94 -3.33 12.47 13.82
N LYS A 95 -4.55 12.98 13.66
CA LYS A 95 -4.97 14.31 14.14
C LYS A 95 -6.45 14.38 14.51
N GLN A 96 -7.08 13.25 14.80
CA GLN A 96 -8.47 13.20 15.30
C GLN A 96 -8.66 12.19 16.46
N MET A 97 -7.57 11.74 17.10
CA MET A 97 -7.65 10.96 18.36
C MET A 97 -6.96 11.65 19.54
N GLU A 98 -6.54 12.91 19.38
CA GLU A 98 -6.22 13.80 20.51
C GLU A 98 -7.40 14.71 20.89
N ILE A 99 -8.52 14.72 20.13
CA ILE A 99 -9.68 15.59 20.44
C ILE A 99 -10.75 14.87 21.29
N ASP A 100 -10.82 13.54 21.31
CA ASP A 100 -11.84 12.81 22.07
C ASP A 100 -11.48 12.51 23.56
N LEU A 101 -10.32 12.95 24.05
CA LEU A 101 -9.92 12.78 25.46
C LEU A 101 -9.92 14.07 26.30
N GLU A 102 -10.04 15.25 25.69
CA GLU A 102 -10.20 16.55 26.41
C GLU A 102 -11.66 17.06 26.42
N GLY A 103 -12.65 16.17 26.22
CA GLY A 103 -14.08 16.52 26.19
C GLY A 103 -14.92 15.97 27.33
N VAL A 104 -14.32 15.27 28.31
CA VAL A 104 -15.00 14.85 29.55
C VAL A 104 -14.25 15.48 30.72
N ALA A 105 -14.58 16.75 30.98
CA ALA A 105 -14.41 17.40 32.27
C ALA A 105 -15.66 18.24 32.54
#